data_AF-A0A955WL95-F1
#
_entry.id   AF-A0A955WL95-F1
#
_cell.length_a   1.000
_cell.length_b   1.000
_cell.length_c   1.000
_cell.angle_alpha   90.00
_cell.angle_beta   90.00
_cell.angle_gamma   90.00
#
_symmetry.space_group_name_H-M   'P 1'
#
loop_
_entity.id
_entity.type
_entity.pdbx_description
1 polymer ?
#
loop_
_entity_poly.entity_id
_entity_poly.type
_entity_poly.pdbx_seq_one_letter_code
_entity_poly.pdbx_strand_id
1 'polypeptide(L)'
;MRSARWLLLWAWAGALGCSSPDDAAVDAGADAAATCDRNTCTAGCCTADGRCIRDTDDNICGIDGRACAPCEAGETCIGGVCTILFDTAEDCRPETCRGCCVDRRCAATPSDTYCGLPGGQCTLCLSWQECRNGVCELDENRCGPHNCDGCCRSGYVCERNTDVHACAVGGMYCEDCIESGYLECVDGVCVR
;
A
#
# COMPACT_ATOMS: atom_id res chain seq x y z
N MET A 1 -79.47 -6.47 34.14
CA MET A 1 -78.39 -6.78 35.11
C MET A 1 -77.12 -6.14 34.60
N ARG A 2 -76.50 -5.24 35.39
CA ARG A 2 -75.10 -4.77 35.38
C ARG A 2 -74.55 -4.18 34.06
N SER A 3 -73.74 -3.14 33.97
CA SER A 3 -73.18 -2.06 34.81
C SER A 3 -72.38 -1.18 33.81
N ALA A 4 -72.52 0.15 33.79
CA ALA A 4 -71.52 1.16 34.19
C ALA A 4 -70.10 0.94 33.58
N ARG A 5 -69.42 1.85 32.84
CA ARG A 5 -68.95 3.23 33.10
C ARG A 5 -68.31 3.74 31.77
N TRP A 6 -68.59 4.94 31.27
CA TRP A 6 -68.01 6.25 31.61
C TRP A 6 -66.51 6.44 31.29
N LEU A 7 -66.24 7.59 30.63
CA LEU A 7 -64.98 8.34 30.44
C LEU A 7 -64.31 8.10 29.07
N LEU A 8 -64.46 9.02 28.11
CA LEU A 8 -63.86 10.36 27.99
C LEU A 8 -62.46 10.30 27.36
N LEU A 9 -62.38 11.03 26.23
CA LEU A 9 -61.34 12.02 25.93
C LEU A 9 -60.07 11.58 25.16
N TRP A 10 -59.95 12.29 24.02
CA TRP A 10 -58.75 12.82 23.35
C TRP A 10 -58.27 12.03 22.14
N ALA A 11 -58.79 12.45 20.99
CA ALA A 11 -58.08 12.37 19.72
C ALA A 11 -56.79 13.19 19.83
N TRP A 12 -55.66 12.49 19.93
CA TRP A 12 -54.31 13.05 19.81
C TRP A 12 -53.73 12.62 18.46
N ALA A 13 -53.06 13.57 17.82
CA ALA A 13 -52.43 13.43 16.51
C ALA A 13 -51.42 12.28 16.49
N GLY A 14 -51.62 11.32 15.58
CA GLY A 14 -50.66 10.28 15.25
C GLY A 14 -49.55 10.83 14.37
N ALA A 15 -48.59 11.52 14.96
CA ALA A 15 -47.30 11.84 14.35
C ALA A 15 -46.21 11.59 15.40
N LEU A 16 -45.83 10.33 15.59
CA LEU A 16 -44.63 9.93 16.34
C LEU A 16 -44.07 8.69 15.64
N GLY A 17 -43.21 8.94 14.66
CA GLY A 17 -42.28 7.94 14.16
C GLY A 17 -41.36 7.50 15.30
N CYS A 18 -41.14 6.20 15.37
CA CYS A 18 -40.32 5.52 16.35
C CYS A 18 -38.92 6.14 16.42
N SER A 19 -38.56 6.74 17.55
CA SER A 19 -37.18 7.01 17.93
C SER A 19 -36.69 5.87 18.82
N SER A 20 -35.77 5.07 18.28
CA SER A 20 -34.72 4.43 19.07
C SER A 20 -33.43 4.43 18.25
N PRO A 21 -32.29 4.68 18.91
CA PRO A 21 -31.04 5.06 18.29
C PRO A 21 -30.28 3.78 17.92
N ASP A 22 -29.81 3.69 16.68
CA ASP A 22 -28.59 3.02 16.24
C ASP A 22 -28.56 3.12 14.70
N ASP A 23 -27.37 3.38 14.17
CA ASP A 23 -26.97 3.46 12.77
C ASP A 23 -27.01 4.83 12.04
N ALA A 24 -25.78 5.29 11.81
CA ALA A 24 -25.31 6.33 10.89
C ALA A 24 -25.59 7.78 11.30
N ALA A 25 -24.92 8.19 12.38
CA ALA A 25 -24.19 9.45 12.31
C ALA A 25 -23.25 9.40 11.08
N VAL A 26 -23.72 9.87 9.92
CA VAL A 26 -22.81 10.52 8.98
C VAL A 26 -22.39 11.81 9.66
N ASP A 27 -21.29 11.70 10.37
CA ASP A 27 -20.56 12.80 10.97
C ASP A 27 -20.37 13.88 9.89
N ALA A 28 -21.21 14.91 9.94
CA ALA A 28 -20.97 16.19 9.28
C ALA A 28 -19.91 16.96 10.06
N GLY A 29 -18.81 16.28 10.35
CA GLY A 29 -17.64 16.74 11.06
C GLY A 29 -16.65 17.34 10.08
N ALA A 30 -16.78 18.65 9.87
CA ALA A 30 -15.72 19.52 9.36
C ALA A 30 -15.14 19.16 7.97
N ASP A 31 -15.96 19.19 6.93
CA ASP A 31 -15.49 19.41 5.55
C ASP A 31 -15.08 20.89 5.37
N ALA A 32 -14.14 21.35 6.17
CA ALA A 32 -13.36 22.54 5.85
C ALA A 32 -12.50 22.17 4.65
N ALA A 33 -13.06 22.22 3.44
CA ALA A 33 -12.41 22.04 2.13
C ALA A 33 -11.05 21.35 2.27
N ALA A 34 -11.07 20.05 2.61
CA ALA A 34 -9.86 19.29 2.85
C ALA A 34 -9.10 19.27 1.53
N THR A 35 -8.14 20.20 1.42
CA THR A 35 -7.26 20.31 0.26
C THR A 35 -6.67 18.94 0.09
N CYS A 36 -6.94 18.31 -1.05
CA CYS A 36 -6.42 16.97 -1.29
C CYS A 36 -4.90 17.00 -1.14
N ASP A 37 -4.43 16.22 -0.18
CA ASP A 37 -3.04 16.12 0.24
C ASP A 37 -2.72 14.68 0.61
N ARG A 38 -1.46 14.41 0.93
CA ARG A 38 -0.99 13.08 1.34
C ARG A 38 -1.79 12.49 2.51
N ASN A 39 -2.26 13.32 3.44
CA ASN A 39 -2.90 12.87 4.67
C ASN A 39 -4.38 12.51 4.46
N THR A 40 -5.02 13.20 3.53
CA THR A 40 -6.43 13.04 3.18
C THR A 40 -6.62 12.03 2.03
N CYS A 41 -5.59 11.82 1.20
CA CYS A 41 -5.63 10.98 0.01
C CYS A 41 -4.44 9.99 -0.05
N THR A 42 -4.28 9.17 0.98
CA THR A 42 -3.17 8.20 1.08
C THR A 42 -3.19 7.11 0.01
N ALA A 43 -4.38 6.67 -0.40
CA ALA A 43 -4.59 5.60 -1.37
C ALA A 43 -5.04 6.10 -2.76
N GLY A 44 -4.82 7.36 -3.07
CA GLY A 44 -5.29 7.96 -4.33
C GLY A 44 -4.49 9.20 -4.73
N CYS A 45 -4.98 9.91 -5.74
CA CYS A 45 -4.38 11.11 -6.26
C CYS A 45 -5.34 12.30 -6.19
N CYS A 46 -4.78 13.51 -6.29
CA CYS A 46 -5.47 14.77 -6.17
C CYS A 46 -5.74 15.40 -7.53
N THR A 47 -7.00 15.75 -7.80
CA THR A 47 -7.36 16.54 -8.97
C THR A 47 -7.01 18.02 -8.77
N ALA A 48 -6.96 18.77 -9.88
CA ALA A 48 -6.77 20.22 -9.86
C ALA A 48 -7.84 20.97 -9.02
N ASP A 49 -9.04 20.39 -8.91
CA ASP A 49 -10.14 20.92 -8.10
C ASP A 49 -10.03 20.56 -6.61
N GLY A 50 -8.93 19.90 -6.19
CA GLY A 50 -8.70 19.53 -4.80
C GLY A 50 -9.49 18.31 -4.33
N ARG A 51 -9.95 17.45 -5.25
CA ARG A 51 -10.68 16.21 -4.93
C ARG A 51 -9.73 15.01 -4.90
N CYS A 52 -9.85 14.18 -3.87
CA CYS A 52 -9.18 12.87 -3.83
C CYS A 52 -9.95 11.86 -4.68
N ILE A 53 -9.31 11.33 -5.73
CA ILE A 53 -9.81 10.21 -6.51
C ILE A 53 -9.05 8.96 -6.08
N ARG A 54 -9.80 7.92 -5.71
CA ARG A 54 -9.27 6.61 -5.31
C ARG A 54 -9.31 5.59 -6.45
N ASP A 55 -10.12 5.86 -7.47
CA ASP A 55 -10.15 5.04 -8.68
C ASP A 55 -8.93 5.39 -9.53
N THR A 56 -8.05 4.41 -9.66
CA THR A 56 -6.83 4.50 -10.44
C THR A 56 -7.08 3.90 -11.81
N ASP A 57 -7.36 4.76 -12.77
CA ASP A 57 -7.47 4.41 -14.19
C ASP A 57 -6.29 5.00 -14.97
N ASP A 58 -6.07 4.54 -16.20
CA ASP A 58 -4.96 4.99 -17.06
C ASP A 58 -4.98 6.50 -17.32
N ASN A 59 -6.14 7.16 -17.20
CA ASN A 59 -6.27 8.61 -17.37
C ASN A 59 -6.11 9.41 -16.05
N ILE A 60 -6.09 8.74 -14.89
CA ILE A 60 -6.13 9.34 -13.56
C ILE A 60 -5.27 8.48 -12.61
N CYS A 61 -3.95 8.52 -12.80
CA CYS A 61 -3.01 7.70 -12.06
C CYS A 61 -2.19 8.50 -11.04
N GLY A 62 -2.06 7.95 -9.84
CA GLY A 62 -1.20 8.49 -8.77
C GLY A 62 -1.55 7.91 -7.40
N ILE A 63 -0.63 8.04 -6.45
CA ILE A 63 -0.81 7.69 -5.03
C ILE A 63 -0.32 8.82 -4.13
N ASP A 64 -0.55 8.66 -2.82
CA ASP A 64 0.11 9.46 -1.78
C ASP A 64 -0.25 10.97 -1.85
N GLY A 65 -1.47 11.28 -2.32
CA GLY A 65 -1.95 12.65 -2.47
C GLY A 65 -1.19 13.48 -3.51
N ARG A 66 -0.49 12.83 -4.44
CA ARG A 66 0.14 13.50 -5.59
C ARG A 66 -0.92 13.91 -6.62
N ALA A 67 -0.57 14.86 -7.48
CA ALA A 67 -1.44 15.26 -8.58
C ALA A 67 -1.74 14.06 -9.49
N CYS A 68 -3.01 13.83 -9.83
CA CYS A 68 -3.39 12.82 -10.80
C CYS A 68 -2.80 13.17 -12.16
N ALA A 69 -2.10 12.23 -12.77
CA ALA A 69 -1.60 12.37 -14.13
C ALA A 69 -2.14 11.22 -15.01
N PRO A 70 -2.50 11.49 -16.27
CA PRO A 70 -2.72 10.42 -17.22
C PRO A 70 -1.39 9.71 -17.47
N CYS A 71 -1.45 8.38 -17.56
CA CYS A 71 -0.34 7.59 -18.04
C CYS A 71 -0.12 7.83 -19.54
N GLU A 72 1.12 7.72 -20.01
CA GLU A 72 1.44 7.89 -21.42
C GLU A 72 0.85 6.75 -22.27
N ALA A 73 0.83 6.93 -23.59
CA ALA A 73 0.25 5.94 -24.49
C ALA A 73 0.98 4.58 -24.36
N GLY A 74 0.24 3.54 -23.96
CA GLY A 74 0.77 2.19 -23.72
C GLY A 74 1.11 1.89 -22.25
N GLU A 75 0.82 2.81 -21.34
CA GLU A 75 0.93 2.61 -19.90
C GLU A 75 -0.45 2.33 -19.27
N THR A 76 -0.46 1.46 -18.27
CA THR A 76 -1.61 1.12 -17.43
C THR A 76 -1.30 1.52 -16.00
N CYS A 77 -2.30 2.08 -15.33
CA CYS A 77 -2.16 2.46 -13.93
C CYS A 77 -2.31 1.23 -13.01
N ILE A 78 -1.20 0.73 -12.45
CA ILE A 78 -1.23 -0.34 -11.43
C ILE A 78 -0.73 0.22 -10.10
N GLY A 79 -1.54 0.11 -9.05
CA GLY A 79 -1.16 0.58 -7.72
C GLY A 79 -0.83 2.07 -7.68
N GLY A 80 -1.46 2.85 -8.57
CA GLY A 80 -1.24 4.29 -8.76
C GLY A 80 0.14 4.67 -9.31
N VAL A 81 0.81 3.74 -10.00
CA VAL A 81 2.01 3.98 -10.79
C VAL A 81 1.73 3.61 -12.25
N CYS A 82 2.02 4.53 -13.16
CA CYS A 82 1.95 4.26 -14.60
C CYS A 82 3.03 3.24 -14.97
N THR A 83 2.60 2.08 -15.42
CA THR A 83 3.45 0.97 -15.84
C THR A 83 3.13 0.64 -17.27
N ILE A 84 4.14 0.52 -18.13
CA ILE A 84 3.94 -0.03 -19.48
C ILE A 84 3.52 -1.50 -19.35
N LEU A 85 2.21 -1.74 -19.42
CA LEU A 85 1.63 -3.05 -19.64
C LEU A 85 1.18 -3.09 -21.09
N PHE A 86 1.83 -3.91 -21.90
CA PHE A 86 1.21 -4.29 -23.16
C PHE A 86 0.14 -5.35 -22.88
N ASP A 87 -1.14 -4.95 -22.92
CA ASP A 87 -2.31 -5.85 -22.93
C ASP A 87 -2.36 -6.73 -24.19
N THR A 88 -1.49 -6.46 -25.18
CA THR A 88 -1.38 -7.22 -26.44
C THR A 88 -0.40 -8.39 -26.37
N ALA A 89 0.27 -8.60 -25.24
CA ALA A 89 1.05 -9.82 -25.03
C ALA A 89 0.12 -11.00 -24.64
N GLU A 90 -0.88 -11.34 -25.46
CA GLU A 90 -1.62 -12.62 -25.31
C GLU A 90 -0.67 -13.83 -25.34
N ASP A 91 0.56 -13.59 -25.77
CA ASP A 91 1.71 -14.46 -25.69
C ASP A 91 2.93 -13.64 -25.21
N CYS A 92 3.16 -13.59 -23.90
CA CYS A 92 4.41 -13.05 -23.35
C CYS A 92 5.59 -13.93 -23.79
N ARG A 93 6.33 -13.43 -24.78
CA ARG A 93 7.43 -14.12 -25.48
C ARG A 93 8.62 -13.19 -25.64
N PRO A 94 9.84 -13.71 -25.88
CA PRO A 94 11.03 -12.88 -25.99
C PRO A 94 10.97 -11.81 -27.09
N GLU A 95 10.21 -12.07 -28.16
CA GLU A 95 10.07 -11.16 -29.30
C GLU A 95 9.07 -10.02 -29.06
N THR A 96 8.12 -10.23 -28.14
CA THR A 96 7.03 -9.28 -27.83
C THR A 96 7.23 -8.59 -26.49
N CYS A 97 8.04 -9.17 -25.59
CA CYS A 97 8.31 -8.68 -24.27
C CYS A 97 9.81 -8.50 -24.05
N ARG A 98 10.25 -7.23 -23.95
CA ARG A 98 11.66 -6.89 -23.66
C ARG A 98 12.05 -7.11 -22.20
N GLY A 99 11.07 -7.21 -21.31
CA GLY A 99 11.28 -7.61 -19.91
C GLY A 99 10.72 -9.01 -19.66
N CYS A 100 10.15 -9.27 -18.48
CA CYS A 100 9.73 -10.61 -18.08
C CYS A 100 8.20 -10.76 -17.99
N CYS A 101 7.75 -11.98 -17.77
CA CYS A 101 6.35 -12.39 -17.81
C CYS A 101 5.82 -12.73 -16.41
N VAL A 102 4.66 -12.15 -16.06
CA VAL A 102 3.85 -12.50 -14.89
C VAL A 102 2.47 -12.91 -15.40
N ASP A 103 2.07 -14.16 -15.20
CA ASP A 103 0.75 -14.66 -15.62
C ASP A 103 0.37 -14.30 -17.07
N ARG A 104 1.34 -14.43 -17.98
CA ARG A 104 1.28 -14.07 -19.42
C ARG A 104 1.21 -12.56 -19.71
N ARG A 105 1.35 -11.69 -18.72
CA ARG A 105 1.49 -10.24 -18.91
C ARG A 105 2.96 -9.85 -18.92
N CYS A 106 3.32 -8.94 -19.82
CA CYS A 106 4.69 -8.45 -19.94
C CYS A 106 4.96 -7.30 -18.97
N ALA A 107 5.90 -7.48 -18.05
CA ALA A 107 6.57 -6.41 -17.34
C ALA A 107 7.73 -5.90 -18.21
N ALA A 108 7.44 -4.95 -19.10
CA ALA A 108 8.39 -4.50 -20.14
C ALA A 108 9.60 -3.74 -19.56
N THR A 109 9.42 -3.13 -18.38
CA THR A 109 10.47 -2.41 -17.64
C THR A 109 10.96 -3.30 -16.50
N PRO A 110 12.21 -3.80 -16.55
CA PRO A 110 12.77 -4.58 -15.46
C PRO A 110 12.83 -3.77 -14.17
N SER A 111 12.57 -4.43 -13.04
CA SER A 111 12.66 -3.87 -11.69
C SER A 111 13.00 -4.97 -10.69
N ASP A 112 13.32 -4.61 -9.45
CA ASP A 112 13.59 -5.59 -8.39
C ASP A 112 12.40 -6.52 -8.14
N THR A 113 11.16 -6.02 -8.36
CA THR A 113 9.93 -6.82 -8.25
C THR A 113 9.66 -7.69 -9.47
N TYR A 114 10.08 -7.23 -10.65
CA TYR A 114 9.83 -7.87 -11.93
C TYR A 114 11.15 -8.01 -12.70
N CYS A 115 12.02 -8.89 -12.20
CA CYS A 115 13.31 -9.15 -12.80
C CYS A 115 13.32 -10.43 -13.62
N GLY A 116 13.74 -10.35 -14.87
CA GLY A 116 13.88 -11.52 -15.70
C GLY A 116 14.33 -11.15 -17.11
N LEU A 117 14.76 -12.18 -17.85
CA LEU A 117 15.14 -12.04 -19.24
C LEU A 117 13.93 -11.76 -20.14
N PRO A 118 14.13 -11.18 -21.34
CA PRO A 118 13.09 -10.97 -22.34
C PRO A 118 12.20 -12.22 -22.54
N GLY A 119 10.90 -12.09 -22.26
CA GLY A 119 9.91 -13.16 -22.38
C GLY A 119 10.07 -14.34 -21.41
N GLY A 120 11.01 -14.27 -20.47
CA GLY A 120 11.17 -15.25 -19.39
C GLY A 120 10.20 -14.98 -18.25
N GLN A 121 10.13 -15.87 -17.25
CA GLN A 121 9.33 -15.59 -16.05
C GLN A 121 9.99 -14.50 -15.19
N CYS A 122 9.19 -13.58 -14.66
CA CYS A 122 9.67 -12.63 -13.67
C CYS A 122 9.98 -13.35 -12.35
N THR A 123 11.06 -12.91 -11.71
CA THR A 123 11.47 -13.29 -10.37
C THR A 123 11.61 -12.02 -9.52
N LEU A 124 11.26 -12.13 -8.25
CA LEU A 124 11.50 -11.10 -7.24
C LEU A 124 12.95 -11.19 -6.78
N CYS A 125 13.70 -10.10 -6.91
CA CYS A 125 15.03 -9.98 -6.33
C CYS A 125 14.95 -9.84 -4.81
N LEU A 126 15.97 -10.37 -4.12
CA LEU A 126 16.10 -10.19 -2.67
C LEU A 126 16.36 -8.72 -2.34
N SER A 127 16.09 -8.30 -1.10
CA SER A 127 16.23 -6.89 -0.69
C SER A 127 17.65 -6.33 -0.85
N TRP A 128 18.67 -7.19 -0.88
CA TRP A 128 20.08 -6.87 -1.11
C TRP A 128 20.56 -7.13 -2.55
N GLN A 129 19.63 -7.36 -3.46
CA GLN A 129 19.90 -7.50 -4.89
C GLN A 129 19.23 -6.37 -5.66
N GLU A 130 19.77 -6.11 -6.84
CA GLU A 130 19.17 -5.21 -7.84
C GLU A 130 18.98 -5.98 -9.14
N CYS A 131 17.87 -5.71 -9.84
CA CYS A 131 17.68 -6.25 -11.17
C CYS A 131 18.60 -5.57 -12.19
N ARG A 132 19.65 -6.27 -12.62
CA ARG A 132 20.56 -5.84 -13.68
C ARG A 132 20.49 -6.79 -14.87
N ASN A 133 20.19 -6.24 -16.05
CA ASN A 133 20.09 -7.01 -17.30
C ASN A 133 19.17 -8.25 -17.23
N GLY A 134 18.09 -8.17 -16.45
CA GLY A 134 17.15 -9.28 -16.26
C GLY A 134 17.64 -10.39 -15.32
N VAL A 135 18.68 -10.11 -14.52
CA VAL A 135 19.21 -11.00 -13.50
C VAL A 135 19.28 -10.25 -12.17
N CYS A 136 18.88 -10.92 -11.08
CA CYS A 136 19.07 -10.38 -9.73
C CYS A 136 20.55 -10.49 -9.34
N GLU A 137 21.25 -9.37 -9.39
CA GLU A 137 22.66 -9.28 -9.03
C GLU A 137 22.80 -8.71 -7.62
N LEU A 138 23.88 -9.08 -6.93
CA LEU A 138 24.21 -8.45 -5.65
C LEU A 138 24.48 -6.96 -5.89
N ASP A 139 23.87 -6.12 -5.04
CA ASP A 139 24.21 -4.70 -4.95
C ASP A 139 25.04 -4.50 -3.69
N GLU A 140 26.35 -4.28 -3.87
CA GLU A 140 27.29 -4.11 -2.75
C GLU A 140 26.97 -2.90 -1.87
N ASN A 141 26.16 -1.95 -2.36
CA ASN A 141 25.72 -0.80 -1.59
C ASN A 141 24.47 -1.08 -0.76
N ARG A 142 23.70 -2.14 -1.07
CA ARG A 142 22.54 -2.54 -0.28
C ARG A 142 22.99 -3.40 0.88
N CYS A 143 22.40 -3.13 2.03
CA CYS A 143 22.65 -3.91 3.23
C CYS A 143 21.96 -5.27 3.12
N GLY A 144 22.67 -6.33 3.48
CA GLY A 144 22.11 -7.68 3.59
C GLY A 144 23.08 -8.68 4.19
N PRO A 145 22.76 -9.98 4.12
CA PRO A 145 23.56 -11.05 4.73
C PRO A 145 25.00 -11.13 4.21
N HIS A 146 25.29 -10.49 3.06
CA HIS A 146 26.59 -10.54 2.41
C HIS A 146 27.57 -9.48 2.94
N ASN A 147 27.08 -8.40 3.58
CA ASN A 147 27.90 -7.29 4.07
C ASN A 147 27.50 -6.81 5.47
N CYS A 148 26.51 -7.44 6.12
CA CYS A 148 26.04 -7.06 7.44
C CYS A 148 25.77 -8.28 8.33
N ASP A 149 26.58 -8.43 9.38
CA ASP A 149 26.38 -9.47 10.41
C ASP A 149 25.20 -9.13 11.36
N GLY A 150 24.90 -7.83 11.51
CA GLY A 150 23.79 -7.33 12.31
C GLY A 150 22.50 -7.21 11.50
N CYS A 151 21.90 -6.02 11.49
CA CYS A 151 20.63 -5.79 10.80
C CYS A 151 20.70 -4.56 9.86
N CYS A 152 19.78 -4.51 8.91
CA CYS A 152 19.73 -3.49 7.88
C CYS A 152 18.62 -2.47 8.15
N ARG A 153 19.02 -1.25 8.49
CA ARG A 153 18.13 -0.09 8.61
C ARG A 153 17.94 0.54 7.24
N SER A 154 16.67 0.72 6.86
CA SER A 154 16.26 1.29 5.56
C SER A 154 16.82 0.55 4.34
N GLY A 155 17.35 -0.66 4.49
CA GLY A 155 17.95 -1.47 3.41
C GLY A 155 19.37 -1.09 2.99
N TYR A 156 20.00 -0.08 3.61
CA TYR A 156 21.33 0.40 3.21
C TYR A 156 22.32 0.55 4.38
N VAL A 157 21.83 0.74 5.60
CA VAL A 157 22.68 0.99 6.77
C VAL A 157 22.77 -0.29 7.60
N CYS A 158 23.98 -0.83 7.77
CA CYS A 158 24.22 -1.94 8.68
C CYS A 158 24.36 -1.45 10.12
N GLU A 159 23.44 -1.87 10.97
CA GLU A 159 23.45 -1.62 12.41
C GLU A 159 24.01 -2.84 13.16
N ARG A 160 24.60 -2.58 14.34
CA ARG A 160 25.13 -3.65 15.20
C ARG A 160 23.98 -4.38 15.89
N ASN A 161 24.12 -5.69 16.06
CA ASN A 161 23.16 -6.60 16.71
C ASN A 161 23.04 -6.46 18.25
N THR A 162 23.41 -5.30 18.81
CA THR A 162 23.30 -5.00 20.25
C THR A 162 22.54 -3.70 20.51
N ASP A 163 22.06 -3.02 19.47
CA ASP A 163 21.26 -1.80 19.62
C ASP A 163 19.79 -2.19 19.86
N VAL A 164 19.21 -1.68 20.94
CA VAL A 164 17.82 -1.94 21.31
C VAL A 164 16.82 -1.34 20.31
N HIS A 165 17.19 -0.30 19.56
CA HIS A 165 16.38 0.29 18.48
C HIS A 165 16.78 -0.21 17.08
N ALA A 166 17.66 -1.21 17.01
CA ALA A 166 18.05 -1.87 15.77
C ALA A 166 18.58 -3.28 16.07
N CYS A 167 17.65 -4.14 16.47
CA CYS A 167 17.95 -5.53 16.79
C CYS A 167 17.65 -6.42 15.59
N ALA A 168 18.58 -7.32 15.26
CA ALA A 168 18.44 -8.51 14.42
C ALA A 168 19.86 -8.96 14.03
N VAL A 169 19.95 -10.13 13.38
CA VAL A 169 21.21 -10.68 12.84
C VAL A 169 21.08 -11.06 11.38
N GLY A 170 22.22 -11.25 10.73
CA GLY A 170 22.31 -11.84 9.40
C GLY A 170 21.78 -10.93 8.29
N GLY A 171 21.84 -9.61 8.47
CA GLY A 171 21.44 -8.63 7.47
C GLY A 171 19.93 -8.58 7.22
N MET A 172 19.12 -9.05 8.17
CA MET A 172 17.66 -8.90 8.14
C MET A 172 17.24 -7.46 8.49
N TYR A 173 15.97 -7.11 8.30
CA TYR A 173 15.46 -5.81 8.72
C TYR A 173 15.60 -5.62 10.23
N CYS A 174 16.09 -4.44 10.63
CA CYS A 174 16.16 -4.07 12.04
C CYS A 174 14.77 -3.93 12.65
N GLU A 175 14.57 -4.52 13.83
CA GLU A 175 13.42 -4.25 14.69
C GLU A 175 13.79 -3.32 15.85
N ASP A 176 12.79 -2.58 16.34
CA ASP A 176 12.87 -1.82 17.58
C ASP A 176 12.31 -2.66 18.74
N CYS A 177 13.18 -3.06 19.66
CA CYS A 177 12.81 -3.86 20.80
C CYS A 177 11.94 -3.08 21.79
N ILE A 178 12.17 -1.78 21.96
CA ILE A 178 11.41 -0.93 22.90
C ILE A 178 9.97 -0.80 22.42
N GLU A 179 9.77 -0.55 21.13
CA GLU A 179 8.44 -0.49 20.53
C GLU A 179 7.70 -1.84 20.65
N SER A 180 8.45 -2.94 20.61
CA SER A 180 7.95 -4.31 20.78
C SER A 180 7.77 -4.74 22.25
N GLY A 181 8.08 -3.88 23.23
CA GLY A 181 7.89 -4.15 24.66
C GLY A 181 9.00 -4.95 25.35
N TYR A 182 10.18 -5.00 24.74
CA TYR A 182 11.42 -5.57 25.27
C TYR A 182 12.36 -4.47 25.76
N LEU A 183 13.40 -4.83 26.53
CA LEU A 183 14.33 -3.84 27.13
C LEU A 183 15.74 -3.94 26.58
N GLU A 184 16.10 -5.08 26.00
CA GLU A 184 17.47 -5.36 25.58
C GLU A 184 17.49 -6.08 24.23
N CYS A 185 18.56 -5.85 23.47
CA CYS A 185 18.90 -6.63 22.30
C CYS A 185 20.14 -7.47 22.62
N VAL A 186 19.97 -8.79 22.69
CA VAL A 186 21.06 -9.72 23.00
C VAL A 186 21.27 -10.62 21.78
N ASP A 187 22.45 -10.50 21.17
CA ASP A 187 22.83 -11.24 19.96
C ASP A 187 21.76 -11.16 18.84
N GLY A 188 21.20 -9.97 18.66
CA GLY A 188 20.14 -9.68 17.68
C GLY A 188 18.80 -10.35 17.97
N VAL A 189 18.51 -10.67 19.22
CA VAL A 189 17.19 -11.09 19.69
C VAL A 189 16.70 -10.10 20.74
N CYS A 190 15.48 -9.57 20.56
CA CYS A 190 14.83 -8.77 21.59
C CYS A 190 14.49 -9.62 22.80
N VAL A 191 14.99 -9.23 23.96
CA VAL A 191 14.75 -9.88 25.26
C VAL A 191 14.28 -8.85 26.29
N ARG A 192 13.55 -9.35 27.30
CA ARG A 192 12.97 -8.52 28.34
C ARG A 192 13.94 -8.33 29.50
#